data_AF-A0AAT9HVL0-F1
#
_entry.id   AF-A0AAT9HVL0-F1
#
_cell.length_a   1.000
_cell.length_b   1.000
_cell.length_c   1.000
_cell.angle_alpha   90.00
_cell.angle_beta   90.00
_cell.angle_gamma   90.00
#
_symmetry.space_group_name_H-M   'P 1'
#
loop_
_entity.id
_entity.type
_entity.pdbx_description
1 polymer ?
#
loop_
_entity_poly.entity_id
_entity_poly.type
_entity_poly.pdbx_seq_one_letter_code
_entity_poly.pdbx_strand_id
1 'polypeptide(L)'
;MSGHGRVEELYLAADALITDYSSAMFDYAVLDRPIIVYAPDWDIYSAVRGTYFNLLEEPPGVVATTQAELIRLLGSREYDGPEATERRAGFRLRFCEFDDGHAAERVVRRVFLGEETALPFVPFTERPHAPTPDQALELVERA
;
A
#
# COMPACT_ATOMS: atom_id res chain seq x y z
N MET A 1 -13.52 -15.66 4.37
CA MET A 1 -12.19 -15.27 4.88
C MET A 1 -11.22 -16.40 4.57
N SER A 2 -10.01 -16.10 4.11
CA SER A 2 -9.01 -17.08 3.61
C SER A 2 -8.37 -17.95 4.71
N GLY A 3 -8.70 -17.74 5.99
CA GLY A 3 -8.16 -18.52 7.11
C GLY A 3 -6.80 -18.06 7.62
N HIS A 4 -6.11 -17.16 6.90
CA HIS A 4 -4.86 -16.54 7.35
C HIS A 4 -5.13 -15.45 8.39
N GLY A 5 -4.43 -15.48 9.52
CA GLY A 5 -4.78 -14.67 10.70
C GLY A 5 -4.32 -13.22 10.66
N ARG A 6 -3.34 -12.88 9.80
CA ARG A 6 -2.72 -11.55 9.71
C ARG A 6 -2.42 -11.18 8.27
N VAL A 7 -3.12 -10.19 7.75
CA VAL A 7 -3.00 -9.79 6.35
C VAL A 7 -1.64 -9.15 6.06
N GLU A 8 -1.01 -8.54 7.07
CA GLU A 8 0.29 -7.90 7.00
C GLU A 8 1.40 -8.89 6.63
N GLU A 9 1.30 -10.14 7.07
CA GLU A 9 2.22 -11.21 6.67
C GLU A 9 2.12 -11.52 5.19
N LEU A 10 0.91 -11.46 4.62
CA LEU A 10 0.68 -11.64 3.19
C LEU A 10 1.19 -10.42 2.40
N TYR A 11 1.01 -9.21 2.94
CA TYR A 11 1.54 -7.99 2.32
C TYR A 11 3.07 -8.04 2.23
N LEU A 12 3.74 -8.43 3.32
CA LEU A 12 5.20 -8.55 3.35
C LEU A 12 5.72 -9.59 2.36
N ALA A 13 5.00 -10.69 2.15
CA ALA A 13 5.36 -11.76 1.22
C ALA A 13 4.99 -11.49 -0.25
N ALA A 14 4.20 -10.45 -0.54
CA ALA A 14 3.74 -10.15 -1.90
C ALA A 14 4.62 -9.10 -2.60
N ASP A 15 4.90 -9.34 -3.88
CA ASP A 15 5.59 -8.38 -4.77
C ASP A 15 4.67 -7.27 -5.28
N ALA A 16 3.37 -7.54 -5.37
CA ALA A 16 2.37 -6.57 -5.80
C ALA A 16 0.99 -6.89 -5.18
N LEU A 17 0.15 -5.87 -5.08
CA LEU A 17 -1.25 -6.00 -4.66
C LEU A 17 -2.19 -5.77 -5.85
N ILE A 18 -3.15 -6.66 -6.06
CA ILE A 18 -4.32 -6.41 -6.90
C ILE A 18 -5.51 -6.20 -5.97
N THR A 19 -6.19 -5.07 -6.08
CA THR A 19 -7.31 -4.71 -5.21
C THR A 19 -8.34 -3.89 -5.98
N ASP A 20 -9.55 -3.78 -5.45
CA ASP A 20 -10.65 -2.99 -6.02
C ASP A 20 -10.84 -1.68 -5.23
N TYR A 21 -11.79 -1.67 -4.30
CA TYR A 21 -12.20 -0.55 -3.45
C TYR A 21 -11.83 -0.78 -1.98
N SER A 22 -10.98 -1.77 -1.71
CA SER A 22 -10.52 -2.10 -0.36
C SER A 22 -9.53 -1.08 0.19
N SER A 23 -9.67 -0.76 1.47
CA SER A 23 -8.70 0.07 2.21
C SER A 23 -7.31 -0.57 2.29
N ALA A 24 -7.17 -1.86 1.95
CA ALA A 24 -5.90 -2.55 1.84
C ALA A 24 -4.85 -1.80 1.02
N MET A 25 -5.27 -0.99 0.03
CA MET A 25 -4.36 -0.18 -0.76
C MET A 25 -3.57 0.85 0.08
N PHE A 26 -4.17 1.40 1.14
CA PHE A 26 -3.50 2.37 2.01
C PHE A 26 -2.43 1.70 2.86
N ASP A 27 -2.76 0.53 3.43
CA ASP A 27 -1.82 -0.25 4.25
C ASP A 27 -0.66 -0.78 3.39
N TYR A 28 -0.96 -1.31 2.21
CA TYR A 28 0.06 -1.88 1.32
C TYR A 28 0.98 -0.80 0.72
N ALA A 29 0.48 0.42 0.50
CA ALA A 29 1.29 1.53 -0.01
C ALA A 29 2.44 1.92 0.93
N VAL A 30 2.37 1.59 2.23
CA VAL A 30 3.48 1.77 3.18
C VAL A 30 4.73 0.97 2.76
N LEU A 31 4.55 -0.15 2.06
CA LEU A 31 5.64 -0.98 1.56
C LEU A 31 6.34 -0.40 0.33
N ASP A 32 5.77 0.63 -0.29
CA ASP A 32 6.24 1.21 -1.56
C ASP A 32 6.36 0.20 -2.71
N ARG A 33 5.40 -0.73 -2.79
CA ARG A 33 5.35 -1.79 -3.80
C ARG A 33 4.20 -1.58 -4.81
N PRO A 34 4.29 -2.18 -6.00
CA PRO A 34 3.26 -2.04 -7.03
C PRO A 34 1.84 -2.39 -6.56
N ILE A 35 0.88 -1.55 -6.94
CA ILE A 35 -0.55 -1.75 -6.71
C ILE A 35 -1.28 -1.66 -8.05
N ILE A 36 -2.17 -2.61 -8.32
CA ILE A 36 -3.11 -2.59 -9.44
C ILE A 36 -4.52 -2.41 -8.88
N VAL A 37 -5.18 -1.35 -9.31
CA VAL A 37 -6.62 -1.17 -9.05
C VAL A 37 -7.40 -1.86 -10.16
N TYR A 38 -8.19 -2.88 -9.79
CA TYR A 38 -9.13 -3.53 -10.70
C TYR A 38 -10.55 -3.09 -10.37
N ALA A 39 -11.10 -2.18 -11.17
CA ALA A 39 -12.36 -1.48 -10.89
C ALA A 39 -13.36 -1.64 -12.06
N PRO A 40 -13.89 -2.85 -12.31
CA PRO A 40 -14.75 -3.12 -13.46
C PRO A 40 -16.15 -2.50 -13.38
N ASP A 41 -16.59 -2.12 -12.19
CA ASP A 41 -17.93 -1.60 -11.90
C ASP A 41 -17.89 -0.21 -11.23
N TRP A 42 -16.86 0.59 -11.51
CA TRP A 42 -16.63 1.89 -10.87
C TRP A 42 -17.84 2.83 -10.89
N ASP A 43 -18.50 2.96 -12.04
CA ASP A 43 -19.65 3.87 -12.18
C ASP A 43 -20.79 3.45 -11.24
N ILE A 44 -21.02 2.15 -11.09
CA ILE A 44 -22.05 1.61 -10.20
C ILE A 44 -21.60 1.76 -8.75
N TYR A 45 -20.37 1.36 -8.44
CA TYR A 45 -19.84 1.40 -7.08
C TYR A 45 -19.82 2.82 -6.51
N SER A 46 -19.28 3.79 -7.27
CA SER A 46 -19.19 5.19 -6.87
C SER A 46 -20.57 5.84 -6.69
N ALA A 47 -21.54 5.52 -7.54
CA ALA A 47 -22.90 6.05 -7.41
C ALA A 47 -23.68 5.47 -6.22
N VAL A 48 -23.49 4.18 -5.91
CA VAL A 48 -24.27 3.49 -4.87
C VAL A 48 -23.64 3.60 -3.48
N ARG A 49 -22.31 3.49 -3.40
CA ARG A 49 -21.58 3.48 -2.12
C ARG A 49 -20.96 4.84 -1.79
N GLY A 50 -20.64 5.63 -2.81
CA GLY A 50 -19.84 6.83 -2.65
C GLY A 50 -18.37 6.51 -2.35
N THR A 51 -17.49 7.46 -2.64
CA THR A 51 -16.06 7.40 -2.29
C THR A 51 -15.62 8.75 -1.72
N TYR A 52 -14.58 8.74 -0.88
CA TYR A 52 -14.02 9.98 -0.33
C TYR A 52 -13.22 10.79 -1.36
N PHE A 53 -12.74 10.14 -2.42
CA PHE A 53 -12.01 10.73 -3.54
C PHE A 53 -12.27 9.90 -4.81
N ASN A 54 -11.92 10.45 -5.97
CA ASN A 54 -12.02 9.71 -7.23
C ASN A 54 -10.81 8.77 -7.36
N LEU A 55 -11.03 7.48 -7.14
CA LEU A 55 -9.99 6.46 -7.20
C LEU A 55 -9.37 6.34 -8.59
N LEU A 56 -10.12 6.61 -9.66
CA LEU A 56 -9.59 6.52 -11.04
C LEU A 56 -8.75 7.72 -11.43
N GLU A 57 -8.98 8.89 -10.81
CA GLU A 57 -8.15 10.09 -11.00
C GLU A 57 -6.87 10.02 -10.17
N GLU A 58 -6.94 9.48 -8.95
CA GLU A 58 -5.83 9.44 -8.00
C GLU A 58 -5.52 8.01 -7.49
N PRO A 59 -5.25 7.03 -8.38
CA PRO A 59 -4.98 5.65 -7.97
C PRO A 59 -3.56 5.50 -7.38
N PRO A 60 -3.35 4.51 -6.50
CA PRO A 60 -2.02 4.14 -5.98
C PRO A 60 -1.11 3.41 -6.99
N GLY A 61 -1.52 3.33 -8.25
CA GLY A 61 -0.81 2.61 -9.32
C GLY A 61 -1.64 2.55 -10.60
N VAL A 62 -1.43 1.52 -11.43
CA VAL A 62 -2.18 1.34 -12.68
C VAL A 62 -3.62 0.89 -12.41
N VAL A 63 -4.52 1.23 -13.33
CA VAL A 63 -5.95 0.88 -13.26
C VAL A 63 -6.29 -0.07 -14.41
N ALA A 64 -7.04 -1.12 -14.10
CA ALA A 64 -7.75 -1.94 -15.06
C ALA A 64 -9.26 -1.86 -14.80
N THR A 65 -10.05 -1.60 -15.84
CA THR A 65 -11.52 -1.64 -15.79
C THR A 65 -12.08 -2.89 -16.47
N THR A 66 -11.23 -3.63 -17.18
CA THR A 66 -11.59 -4.92 -17.78
C THR A 66 -10.59 -6.01 -17.43
N GLN A 67 -11.03 -7.27 -17.48
CA GLN A 67 -10.13 -8.41 -17.27
C GLN A 67 -9.02 -8.46 -18.33
N ALA A 68 -9.33 -8.08 -19.57
CA ALA A 68 -8.34 -8.03 -20.65
C ALA A 68 -7.25 -6.99 -20.38
N GLU A 69 -7.61 -5.81 -19.87
CA GLU A 69 -6.65 -4.79 -19.43
C GLU A 69 -5.79 -5.30 -18.27
N LEU A 70 -6.39 -5.95 -17.28
CA LEU A 70 -5.65 -6.52 -16.15
C LEU A 70 -4.61 -7.54 -16.62
N ILE A 71 -5.01 -8.48 -17.49
CA ILE A 71 -4.10 -9.48 -18.06
C ILE A 71 -2.97 -8.80 -18.85
N ARG A 72 -3.30 -7.78 -19.65
CA ARG A 72 -2.30 -7.02 -20.43
C ARG A 72 -1.27 -6.35 -19.53
N LEU A 73 -1.72 -5.65 -18.48
CA LEU A 73 -0.85 -4.95 -17.52
C LEU A 73 0.10 -5.93 -16.82
N LEU A 74 -0.41 -7.10 -16.40
CA LEU A 74 0.40 -8.15 -15.79
C LEU A 74 1.43 -8.72 -16.77
N GLY A 75 1.03 -8.99 -18.01
CA GLY A 75 1.89 -9.54 -19.05
C GLY A 75 3.00 -8.58 -19.52
N SER A 76 2.70 -7.28 -19.60
CA SER A 76 3.68 -6.25 -19.99
C SER A 76 4.51 -5.70 -18.84
N ARG A 77 4.13 -6.01 -17.59
CA ARG A 77 4.71 -5.46 -16.37
C ARG A 77 4.59 -3.94 -16.22
N GLU A 78 3.66 -3.31 -16.93
CA GLU A 78 3.38 -1.87 -16.79
C GLU A 78 2.96 -1.48 -15.37
N TYR A 79 2.43 -2.44 -14.58
CA TYR A 79 2.10 -2.23 -13.18
C TYR A 79 3.28 -1.84 -12.29
N ASP A 80 4.51 -2.11 -12.74
CA ASP A 80 5.77 -1.77 -12.07
C ASP A 80 6.58 -0.74 -12.90
N GLY A 81 5.91 -0.03 -13.81
CA GLY A 81 6.53 0.96 -14.68
C GLY A 81 6.69 2.35 -14.03
N PRO A 82 7.28 3.31 -14.77
CA PRO A 82 7.45 4.68 -14.30
C PRO A 82 6.13 5.38 -13.93
N GLU A 83 5.08 5.21 -14.73
CA GLU A 83 3.76 5.80 -14.44
C GLU A 83 3.16 5.22 -13.15
N ALA A 84 3.24 3.90 -12.97
CA ALA A 84 2.77 3.25 -11.75
C ALA A 84 3.53 3.74 -10.51
N THR A 85 4.84 3.96 -10.67
CA THR A 85 5.72 4.48 -9.61
C THR A 85 5.38 5.92 -9.25
N GLU A 86 5.15 6.79 -10.24
CA GLU A 86 4.75 8.18 -10.00
C GLU A 86 3.40 8.27 -9.29
N ARG A 87 2.40 7.51 -9.76
CA ARG A 87 1.07 7.42 -9.13
C ARG A 87 1.17 6.94 -7.68
N ARG A 88 1.94 5.88 -7.43
CA ARG A 88 2.21 5.38 -6.08
C ARG A 88 2.90 6.41 -5.20
N ALA A 89 3.91 7.12 -5.72
CA ALA A 89 4.62 8.15 -4.96
C ALA A 89 3.66 9.28 -4.53
N GLY A 90 2.81 9.77 -5.43
CA GLY A 90 1.79 10.77 -5.11
C GLY A 90 0.78 10.27 -4.07
N PHE A 91 0.31 9.04 -4.22
CA PHE A 91 -0.61 8.42 -3.27
C PHE A 91 0.01 8.29 -1.88
N ARG A 92 1.26 7.82 -1.79
CA ARG A 92 1.99 7.68 -0.52
C ARG A 92 2.23 9.01 0.17
N LEU A 93 2.58 10.06 -0.58
CA LEU A 93 2.73 11.40 -0.03
C LEU A 93 1.44 11.91 0.60
N ARG A 94 0.28 11.56 0.00
CA ARG A 94 -1.03 11.99 0.49
C ARG A 94 -1.53 11.16 1.67
N PHE A 95 -1.32 9.84 1.66
CA PHE A 95 -2.02 8.93 2.57
C PHE A 95 -1.12 8.18 3.56
N CYS A 96 0.19 8.13 3.34
CA CYS A 96 1.14 7.44 4.21
C CYS A 96 1.99 8.41 5.05
N GLU A 97 1.59 9.68 5.14
CA GLU A 97 2.40 10.75 5.74
C GLU A 97 2.68 10.56 7.25
N PHE A 98 1.86 9.79 7.98
CA PHE A 98 2.00 9.63 9.43
C PHE A 98 2.51 8.26 9.89
N ASP A 99 2.62 7.28 8.98
CA ASP A 99 3.20 5.98 9.34
C ASP A 99 4.72 6.07 9.32
N ASP A 100 5.32 6.04 10.51
CA ASP A 100 6.77 6.01 10.74
C ASP A 100 7.23 4.77 11.53
N GLY A 101 6.36 3.76 11.67
CA GLY A 101 6.65 2.54 12.44
C GLY A 101 6.54 2.66 13.96
N HIS A 102 6.27 3.85 14.53
CA HIS A 102 6.23 4.06 15.98
C HIS A 102 4.81 4.28 16.56
N ALA A 103 3.75 3.99 15.79
CA ALA A 103 2.37 4.18 16.24
C ALA A 103 2.06 3.40 17.53
N ALA A 104 2.41 2.12 17.59
CA ALA A 104 2.19 1.29 18.77
C ALA A 104 3.02 1.77 19.98
N GLU A 105 4.28 2.16 19.75
CA GLU A 105 5.15 2.68 20.81
C GLU A 105 4.59 3.97 21.41
N ARG A 106 4.10 4.90 20.58
CA ARG A 106 3.45 6.13 21.04
C ARG A 106 2.24 5.83 21.93
N VAL A 107 1.41 4.86 21.55
CA VAL A 107 0.25 4.45 22.37
C VAL A 107 0.70 3.85 23.70
N VAL A 108 1.69 2.94 23.67
CA VAL A 108 2.22 2.29 24.88
C VAL A 108 2.76 3.33 25.87
N ARG A 109 3.63 4.22 25.39
CA ARG A 109 4.24 5.29 26.20
C ARG A 109 3.19 6.21 26.81
N ARG A 110 2.20 6.65 26.02
CA ARG A 110 1.19 7.60 26.49
C ARG A 110 0.19 6.97 27.45
N VAL A 111 -0.36 5.82 27.10
CA VAL A 111 -1.52 5.23 27.80
C VAL A 111 -1.09 4.38 28.99
N PHE A 112 0.01 3.62 28.84
CA PHE A 112 0.40 2.62 29.84
C PHE A 112 1.58 3.07 30.71
N LEU A 113 2.48 3.91 30.18
CA LEU A 113 3.65 4.41 30.93
C LEU A 113 3.46 5.83 31.47
N GLY A 114 2.42 6.55 31.04
CA GLY A 114 2.11 7.90 31.51
C GLY A 114 3.12 8.97 31.03
N GLU A 115 3.87 8.69 29.97
CA GLU A 115 4.80 9.66 29.38
C GLU A 115 4.00 10.80 28.73
N GLU A 116 4.34 12.04 29.06
CA GLU A 116 3.72 13.26 28.50
C GLU A 116 4.40 13.73 27.21
N THR A 117 5.69 13.40 27.04
CA THR A 117 6.46 13.78 25.85
C THR A 117 6.20 12.78 24.73
N ALA A 118 5.65 13.25 23.62
CA ALA A 118 5.47 12.42 22.43
C ALA A 118 6.82 12.10 21.76
N LEU A 119 6.95 10.89 21.23
CA LEU A 119 8.04 10.56 20.33
C LEU A 119 7.97 11.45 19.08
N PRO A 120 9.10 12.02 18.63
CA PRO A 120 9.13 12.79 17.39
C PRO A 120 8.78 11.90 16.20
N PHE A 121 8.12 12.48 15.19
CA PHE A 121 7.86 11.78 13.94
C PHE A 121 9.14 11.67 13.12
N VAL A 122 9.36 10.49 12.51
CA VAL A 122 10.44 10.33 11.51
C VAL A 122 10.00 11.06 10.22
N PRO A 123 10.84 11.93 9.63
CA PRO A 123 10.54 12.59 8.36
C PRO A 123 10.22 11.57 7.25
N PHE A 124 9.21 11.85 6.40
CA PHE A 124 8.73 10.89 5.39
C PHE A 124 9.85 10.35 4.48
N THR A 125 10.81 11.19 4.10
CA THR A 125 11.95 10.84 3.24
C THR A 125 13.02 9.98 3.92
N GLU A 126 12.96 9.83 5.25
CA GLU A 126 13.94 9.08 6.06
C GLU A 126 13.39 7.73 6.54
N ARG A 127 12.14 7.42 6.22
CA ARG A 127 11.47 6.21 6.70
C ARG A 127 11.93 4.98 5.92
N PRO A 128 12.34 3.89 6.59
CA PRO A 128 12.66 2.66 5.91
C PRO A 128 11.40 1.96 5.39
N HIS A 129 11.53 1.25 4.27
CA HIS A 129 10.53 0.31 3.79
C HIS A 129 10.95 -1.11 4.13
N ALA A 130 9.98 -1.99 4.37
CA ALA A 130 10.28 -3.41 4.51
C ALA A 130 10.87 -3.94 3.19
N PRO A 131 11.95 -4.74 3.25
CA PRO A 131 12.61 -5.25 2.04
C PRO A 131 11.62 -6.04 1.18
N THR A 132 11.70 -5.90 -0.14
CA THR A 132 10.92 -6.73 -1.07
C THR A 132 11.21 -8.22 -0.84
N PRO A 133 10.33 -9.14 -1.26
CA PRO A 133 10.60 -10.57 -1.16
C PRO A 133 11.96 -10.97 -1.75
N ASP A 134 12.32 -10.44 -2.92
CA ASP A 134 13.63 -10.64 -3.55
C ASP A 134 14.79 -10.12 -2.67
N GLN A 135 14.68 -8.90 -2.13
CA GLN A 135 15.70 -8.34 -1.24
C GLN A 135 15.85 -9.15 0.06
N ALA A 136 14.74 -9.64 0.60
CA ALA A 136 14.76 -10.47 1.80
C ALA A 136 15.45 -11.82 1.56
N LEU A 137 15.25 -12.43 0.38
CA LEU A 137 15.95 -13.66 -0.02
C LEU A 137 17.46 -13.45 -0.12
N GLU A 138 17.91 -12.36 -0.75
CA GLU A 138 19.34 -12.04 -0.84
C GLU A 138 19.99 -11.90 0.55
N LEU A 139 19.28 -11.36 1.54
CA LEU A 139 19.78 -11.23 2.91
C LEU A 139 19.95 -12.59 3.60
N VAL A 140 19.03 -13.53 3.34
CA VAL A 140 19.09 -14.89 3.90
C VAL A 140 20.22 -15.69 3.26
N GLU A 141 20.42 -15.57 1.94
CA GLU A 141 21.49 -16.28 1.23
C GLU A 141 22.90 -15.81 1.59
N ARG A 142 23.02 -14.58 2.10
CA ARG A 142 24.30 -13.99 2.55
C ARG A 142 24.64 -14.27 4.01
N ALA A 143 23.71 -14.82 4.80
CA ALA A 143 23.87 -15.11 6.22
C ALA A 143 24.41 -16.53 6.47
#